data_AF-A0A653DYF8-F1
#
_entry.id   AF-A0A653DYF8-F1
#
_cell.length_a   1.000
_cell.length_b   1.000
_cell.length_c   1.000
_cell.angle_alpha   90.00
_cell.angle_beta   90.00
_cell.angle_gamma   90.00
#
_symmetry.space_group_name_H-M   'P 1'
#
loop_
_entity.id
_entity.type
_entity.pdbx_description
1 polymer ?
#
loop_
_entity_poly.entity_id
_entity_poly.type
_entity_poly.pdbx_seq_one_letter_code
_entity_poly.pdbx_strand_id
1 'polypeptide(L)'
;MLSVGAIGMCSIGDGEYMSFGISGDNQKSVMVGGDVVVAWVDKDTLKGFAEDYYLDDKSQCSGPTGSCPDNRLNQQAVNNIRLLNAAAVNGYSIVTYQRPLVASDRFDRDVLTNGSQAIIWAIGPLNQRNEVSFHTKYLKGDKLLEFGRPARWNCPAPESADPTKRVATSAEEQTPLSTITATPEPVHVSTEEAIVATSPASRRTTVRRRGGGRPQAAEVDFGATKTQETPQQTTPQPQRRRGPQRGSSTRYT
;
A
#
# COMPACT_ATOMS: atom_id res chain seq x y z
N MET A 1 -15.76 -8.62 0.62
CA MET A 1 -14.90 -7.77 -0.22
C MET A 1 -13.82 -8.63 -0.81
N LEU A 2 -13.67 -8.64 -2.13
CA LEU A 2 -12.54 -9.25 -2.80
C LEU A 2 -11.38 -8.24 -2.76
N SER A 3 -10.22 -8.64 -2.26
CA SER A 3 -9.03 -7.80 -2.15
C SER A 3 -7.84 -8.51 -2.78
N VAL A 4 -6.92 -7.77 -3.39
CA VAL A 4 -5.63 -8.32 -3.82
C VAL A 4 -4.61 -8.09 -2.71
N GLY A 5 -3.93 -9.16 -2.32
CA GLY A 5 -2.73 -9.10 -1.50
C GLY A 5 -1.51 -8.95 -2.41
N ALA A 6 -0.83 -7.82 -2.36
CA ALA A 6 0.43 -7.61 -3.06
C ALA A 6 1.59 -7.68 -2.07
N ILE A 7 2.68 -8.33 -2.48
CA ILE A 7 3.93 -8.43 -1.73
C ILE A 7 4.96 -7.62 -2.51
N GLY A 8 5.33 -6.46 -2.00
CA GLY A 8 6.49 -5.72 -2.47
C GLY A 8 7.72 -6.24 -1.76
N MET A 9 8.67 -6.84 -2.49
CA MET A 9 10.00 -7.17 -1.97
C MET A 9 11.02 -6.41 -2.80
N CYS A 10 11.81 -5.57 -2.14
CA CYS A 10 12.86 -4.81 -2.81
C CYS A 10 14.02 -4.51 -1.87
N SER A 11 15.24 -4.50 -2.40
CA SER A 11 16.35 -3.85 -1.72
C SER A 11 16.20 -2.34 -1.90
N ILE A 12 15.66 -1.70 -0.86
CA ILE A 12 15.48 -0.25 -0.79
C ILE A 12 16.53 0.33 0.16
N GLY A 13 17.11 1.46 -0.21
CA GLY A 13 17.96 2.29 0.65
C GLY A 13 17.17 2.89 1.82
N ASP A 14 17.88 3.48 2.76
CA ASP A 14 17.25 4.18 3.87
C ASP A 14 16.52 5.41 3.32
N GLY A 15 15.26 5.59 3.71
CA GLY A 15 14.42 6.66 3.16
C GLY A 15 14.01 6.46 1.70
N GLU A 16 14.12 5.25 1.14
CA GLU A 16 13.52 4.93 -0.17
C GLU A 16 12.14 4.30 -0.04
N TYR A 17 11.29 4.54 -1.03
CA TYR A 17 10.00 3.89 -1.22
C TYR A 17 10.06 2.92 -2.39
N MET A 18 9.13 1.96 -2.38
CA MET A 18 8.72 1.18 -3.54
C MET A 18 7.24 1.44 -3.83
N SER A 19 6.89 1.47 -5.10
CA SER A 19 5.52 1.68 -5.54
C SER A 19 5.11 0.66 -6.58
N PHE A 20 3.86 0.24 -6.52
CA PHE A 20 3.25 -0.68 -7.47
C PHE A 20 1.75 -0.39 -7.58
N GLY A 21 1.22 -0.42 -8.80
CA GLY A 21 -0.21 -0.33 -9.00
C GLY A 21 -0.66 -0.32 -10.45
N ILE A 22 -1.89 0.14 -10.64
CA ILE A 22 -2.58 0.15 -11.92
C ILE A 22 -2.13 1.39 -12.71
N SER A 23 -1.82 1.16 -13.97
CA SER A 23 -1.45 2.22 -14.91
C SER A 23 -2.61 3.17 -15.19
N GLY A 24 -2.31 4.42 -15.55
CA GLY A 24 -3.35 5.37 -15.98
C GLY A 24 -4.08 4.99 -17.27
N ASP A 25 -3.54 4.04 -18.02
CA ASP A 25 -4.14 3.43 -19.20
C ASP A 25 -4.20 1.90 -19.01
N ASN A 26 -5.29 1.24 -19.44
CA ASN A 26 -5.46 -0.20 -19.22
C ASN A 26 -4.57 -1.07 -20.13
N GLN A 27 -4.05 -0.53 -21.22
CA GLN A 27 -3.28 -1.23 -22.25
C GLN A 27 -1.81 -0.79 -22.32
N LYS A 28 -1.49 0.41 -21.81
CA LYS A 28 -0.13 0.97 -21.79
C LYS A 28 0.31 1.27 -20.37
N SER A 29 1.59 1.09 -20.06
CA SER A 29 2.17 1.44 -18.76
C SER A 29 2.54 2.93 -18.73
N VAL A 30 1.63 3.75 -18.22
CA VAL A 30 1.76 5.20 -18.10
C VAL A 30 1.59 5.64 -16.66
N MET A 31 2.51 6.50 -16.20
CA MET A 31 2.52 7.01 -14.82
C MET A 31 1.33 7.93 -14.54
N VAL A 32 1.08 8.88 -15.45
CA VAL A 32 0.01 9.89 -15.28
C VAL A 32 -1.36 9.22 -15.33
N GLY A 33 -2.20 9.55 -14.35
CA GLY A 33 -3.49 8.92 -14.08
C GLY A 33 -3.40 7.55 -13.41
N GLY A 34 -2.19 7.13 -13.01
CA GLY A 34 -1.96 5.88 -12.31
C GLY A 34 -2.43 5.93 -10.86
N ASP A 35 -2.83 4.78 -10.37
CA ASP A 35 -3.26 4.51 -9.01
C ASP A 35 -2.29 3.47 -8.43
N VAL A 36 -1.50 3.89 -7.46
CA VAL A 36 -0.41 3.09 -6.92
C VAL A 36 -0.42 3.06 -5.42
N VAL A 37 0.04 1.94 -4.86
CA VAL A 37 0.41 1.89 -3.46
C VAL A 37 1.88 2.25 -3.34
N VAL A 38 2.18 3.21 -2.47
CA VAL A 38 3.54 3.57 -2.07
C VAL A 38 3.83 2.95 -0.72
N ALA A 39 4.89 2.15 -0.64
CA ALA A 39 5.26 1.41 0.56
C ALA A 39 6.75 1.61 0.89
N TRP A 40 7.06 1.66 2.18
CA TRP A 40 8.42 1.72 2.68
C TRP A 40 8.50 1.11 4.08
N VAL A 41 9.73 0.85 4.52
CA VAL A 41 10.03 0.42 5.89
C VAL A 41 11.02 1.43 6.45
N ASP A 42 10.66 2.04 7.57
CA ASP A 42 11.61 2.80 8.38
C ASP A 42 12.59 1.80 8.99
N LYS A 43 13.87 1.91 8.65
CA LYS A 43 14.88 0.92 9.07
C LYS A 43 15.37 1.14 10.50
N ASP A 44 15.17 2.32 11.07
CA ASP A 44 15.50 2.62 12.46
C ASP A 44 14.45 2.00 13.39
N THR A 45 13.17 2.11 13.01
CA THR A 45 12.05 1.63 13.84
C THR A 45 11.49 0.27 13.42
N LEU A 46 11.91 -0.24 12.26
CA LEU A 46 11.35 -1.40 11.55
C LEU A 46 9.84 -1.28 11.26
N LYS A 47 9.28 -0.07 11.34
CA LYS A 47 7.87 0.17 11.07
C LYS A 47 7.64 0.23 9.57
N GLY A 48 6.66 -0.55 9.10
CA GLY A 48 6.19 -0.51 7.73
C GLY A 48 5.10 0.53 7.49
N PHE A 49 5.06 1.02 6.27
CA PHE A 49 4.06 1.95 5.77
C PHE A 49 3.59 1.51 4.39
N ALA A 50 2.31 1.74 4.10
CA ALA A 50 1.70 1.52 2.80
C ALA A 50 0.56 2.54 2.66
N GLU A 51 0.61 3.37 1.62
CA GLU A 51 -0.31 4.47 1.39
C GLU A 51 -0.82 4.47 -0.05
N ASP A 52 -2.08 4.86 -0.20
CA ASP A 52 -2.76 5.02 -1.49
C ASP A 52 -2.36 6.33 -2.17
N TYR A 53 -1.96 6.27 -3.44
CA TYR A 53 -1.49 7.40 -4.21
C TYR A 53 -2.16 7.49 -5.58
N TYR A 54 -2.59 8.70 -5.90
CA TYR A 54 -2.94 9.10 -7.25
C TYR A 54 -1.80 9.89 -7.89
N LEU A 55 -1.48 9.53 -9.14
CA LEU A 55 -0.39 10.12 -9.91
C LEU A 55 -0.94 11.08 -10.97
N ASP A 56 -1.31 12.29 -10.57
CA ASP A 56 -1.87 13.31 -11.48
C ASP A 56 -0.83 13.86 -12.47
N ASP A 57 0.41 14.03 -12.02
CA ASP A 57 1.51 14.57 -12.83
C ASP A 57 2.88 14.04 -12.37
N LYS A 58 3.90 14.19 -13.23
CA LYS A 58 5.31 13.84 -12.99
C LYS A 58 6.02 14.88 -12.10
N SER A 59 5.35 15.29 -11.03
CA SER A 59 5.83 16.26 -10.05
C SER A 59 5.55 15.75 -8.63
N GLN A 60 6.30 16.24 -7.65
CA GLN A 60 6.02 15.94 -6.23
C GLN A 60 4.67 16.50 -5.80
N CYS A 61 4.08 15.93 -4.75
CA CYS A 61 2.79 16.40 -4.26
C CYS A 61 2.82 17.89 -3.87
N SER A 62 1.94 18.67 -4.48
CA SER A 62 1.75 20.10 -4.21
C SER A 62 0.26 20.41 -4.04
N GLY A 63 -0.34 19.89 -2.97
CA GLY A 63 -1.78 20.01 -2.73
C GLY A 63 -2.54 18.97 -3.54
N PRO A 64 -3.53 19.34 -4.37
CA PRO A 64 -4.31 18.38 -5.15
C PRO A 64 -3.64 17.96 -6.48
N THR A 65 -2.36 18.31 -6.69
CA THR A 65 -1.64 18.12 -7.97
C THR A 65 -0.29 17.44 -7.75
N GLY A 66 0.17 16.70 -8.75
CA GLY A 66 1.40 15.91 -8.70
C GLY A 66 1.15 14.46 -8.28
N SER A 67 2.19 13.81 -7.74
CA SER A 67 2.11 12.45 -7.19
C SER A 67 1.80 12.52 -5.70
N CYS A 68 0.52 12.35 -5.34
CA CYS A 68 0.01 12.64 -4.01
C CYS A 68 -0.62 11.42 -3.34
N PRO A 69 -0.46 11.27 -2.02
CA PRO A 69 -1.30 10.36 -1.27
C PRO A 69 -2.74 10.87 -1.25
N ASP A 70 -3.72 9.97 -1.21
CA ASP A 70 -5.14 10.32 -1.32
C ASP A 70 -5.61 11.33 -0.28
N ASN A 71 -5.07 11.25 0.94
CA ASN A 71 -5.36 12.20 2.02
C ASN A 71 -4.93 13.66 1.71
N ARG A 72 -4.21 13.90 0.62
CA ARG A 72 -3.78 15.23 0.15
C ARG A 72 -4.60 15.76 -1.03
N LEU A 73 -5.41 14.91 -1.68
CA LEU A 73 -6.15 15.27 -2.90
C LEU A 73 -7.37 16.14 -2.58
N ASN A 74 -8.33 15.59 -1.84
CA ASN A 74 -9.52 16.30 -1.35
C ASN A 74 -10.19 15.48 -0.23
N GLN A 75 -11.33 15.97 0.28
CA GLN A 75 -12.06 15.32 1.39
C GLN A 75 -12.77 14.01 1.01
N GLN A 76 -12.89 13.71 -0.29
CA GLN A 76 -13.58 12.53 -0.80
C GLN A 76 -12.61 11.39 -1.15
N ALA A 77 -11.31 11.70 -1.32
CA ALA A 77 -10.27 10.71 -1.57
C ALA A 77 -9.97 9.92 -0.29
N VAL A 78 -9.96 8.60 -0.40
CA VAL A 78 -9.84 7.70 0.76
C VAL A 78 -8.68 6.74 0.58
N ASN A 79 -7.67 6.86 1.45
CA ASN A 79 -6.65 5.82 1.57
C ASN A 79 -7.32 4.50 2.00
N ASN A 80 -7.44 3.57 1.05
CA ASN A 80 -8.14 2.31 1.23
C ASN A 80 -7.17 1.12 1.38
N ILE A 81 -5.89 1.41 1.63
CA ILE A 81 -4.82 0.43 1.79
C ILE A 81 -4.73 -0.06 3.23
N ARG A 82 -4.74 -1.39 3.38
CA ARG A 82 -4.53 -2.06 4.67
C ARG A 82 -3.17 -2.72 4.71
N LEU A 83 -2.25 -2.17 5.51
CA LEU A 83 -1.00 -2.83 5.84
C LEU A 83 -1.25 -4.14 6.60
N LEU A 84 -0.68 -5.24 6.13
CA LEU A 84 -0.77 -6.56 6.76
C LEU A 84 0.49 -6.94 7.51
N ASN A 85 1.64 -6.73 6.87
CA ASN A 85 2.94 -7.06 7.44
C ASN A 85 4.02 -6.17 6.83
N ALA A 86 5.10 -5.97 7.59
CA ALA A 86 6.32 -5.37 7.11
C ALA A 86 7.53 -6.00 7.80
N ALA A 87 8.60 -6.22 7.05
CA ALA A 87 9.83 -6.78 7.57
C ALA A 87 11.04 -6.26 6.78
N ALA A 88 12.20 -6.19 7.43
CA ALA A 88 13.49 -6.02 6.79
C ALA A 88 14.36 -7.25 7.07
N VAL A 89 14.78 -7.97 6.03
CA VAL A 89 15.54 -9.23 6.13
C VAL A 89 16.61 -9.27 5.04
N ASN A 90 17.87 -9.52 5.42
CA ASN A 90 19.00 -9.66 4.49
C ASN A 90 19.16 -8.48 3.51
N GLY A 91 18.88 -7.25 3.96
CA GLY A 91 18.96 -6.05 3.11
C GLY A 91 17.76 -5.85 2.17
N TYR A 92 16.71 -6.66 2.30
CA TYR A 92 15.44 -6.51 1.60
C TYR A 92 14.36 -6.01 2.55
N SER A 93 13.55 -5.07 2.08
CA SER A 93 12.31 -4.70 2.73
C SER A 93 11.15 -5.42 2.06
N ILE A 94 10.29 -6.01 2.88
CA ILE A 94 9.08 -6.71 2.46
C ILE A 94 7.91 -5.97 3.08
N VAL A 95 6.96 -5.52 2.25
CA VAL A 95 5.69 -4.97 2.70
C VAL A 95 4.56 -5.74 2.04
N THR A 96 3.65 -6.24 2.88
CA THR A 96 2.44 -6.94 2.44
C THR A 96 1.25 -6.08 2.79
N TYR A 97 0.41 -5.79 1.80
CA TYR A 97 -0.79 -4.98 2.00
C TYR A 97 -1.98 -5.57 1.24
N GLN A 98 -3.17 -5.10 1.61
CA GLN A 98 -4.43 -5.37 0.93
C GLN A 98 -4.99 -4.07 0.35
N ARG A 99 -5.54 -4.16 -0.86
CA ARG A 99 -6.38 -3.12 -1.46
C ARG A 99 -7.69 -3.70 -2.02
N PRO A 100 -8.78 -2.93 -2.11
CA PRO A 100 -10.00 -3.32 -2.80
C PRO A 100 -9.75 -3.62 -4.28
N LEU A 101 -10.54 -4.53 -4.87
CA LEU A 101 -10.56 -4.74 -6.32
C LEU A 101 -11.31 -3.65 -7.08
N VAL A 102 -12.34 -3.07 -6.47
CA VAL A 102 -13.18 -2.04 -7.08
C VAL A 102 -12.71 -0.70 -6.56
N ALA A 103 -12.63 0.30 -7.45
CA ALA A 103 -12.31 1.66 -7.10
C ALA A 103 -13.22 2.18 -5.97
N SER A 104 -12.63 2.73 -4.91
CA SER A 104 -13.38 3.27 -3.77
C SER A 104 -13.83 4.70 -4.04
N ASP A 105 -13.07 5.44 -4.84
CA ASP A 105 -13.39 6.79 -5.29
C ASP A 105 -12.97 7.04 -6.75
N ARG A 106 -12.90 8.32 -7.16
CA ARG A 106 -12.62 8.73 -8.54
C ARG A 106 -11.13 8.76 -8.91
N PHE A 107 -10.25 8.67 -7.93
CA PHE A 107 -8.80 8.65 -8.07
C PHE A 107 -8.26 7.22 -8.09
N ASP A 108 -9.04 6.29 -7.54
CA ASP A 108 -8.82 4.87 -7.67
C ASP A 108 -9.13 4.31 -9.07
N ARG A 109 -8.56 3.15 -9.36
CA ARG A 109 -8.82 2.33 -10.53
C ARG A 109 -9.18 0.91 -10.13
N ASP A 110 -10.11 0.33 -10.88
CA ASP A 110 -10.44 -1.09 -10.72
C ASP A 110 -9.24 -1.98 -11.04
N VAL A 111 -9.06 -3.03 -10.24
CA VAL A 111 -8.14 -4.14 -10.52
C VAL A 111 -8.93 -5.22 -11.26
N LEU A 112 -8.65 -5.36 -12.56
CA LEU A 112 -9.40 -6.26 -13.44
C LEU A 112 -8.96 -7.72 -13.24
N THR A 113 -9.93 -8.59 -12.91
CA THR A 113 -9.69 -10.03 -12.72
C THR A 113 -10.04 -10.88 -13.94
N ASN A 114 -10.66 -10.28 -14.97
CA ASN A 114 -11.16 -10.97 -16.15
C ASN A 114 -10.33 -10.67 -17.42
N GLY A 115 -9.12 -10.11 -17.29
CA GLY A 115 -8.27 -9.80 -18.43
C GLY A 115 -6.89 -9.30 -18.04
N SER A 116 -6.08 -8.99 -19.06
CA SER A 116 -4.80 -8.33 -18.91
C SER A 116 -4.98 -6.83 -18.65
N GLN A 117 -4.24 -6.30 -17.68
CA GLN A 117 -4.26 -4.88 -17.31
C GLN A 117 -2.85 -4.35 -17.13
N ALA A 118 -2.58 -3.17 -17.69
CA ALA A 118 -1.27 -2.54 -17.57
C ALA A 118 -1.00 -2.06 -16.15
N ILE A 119 0.25 -2.25 -15.71
CA ILE A 119 0.74 -1.86 -14.39
C ILE A 119 1.90 -0.88 -14.50
N ILE A 120 2.21 -0.23 -13.39
CA ILE A 120 3.41 0.59 -13.21
C ILE A 120 4.08 0.25 -11.88
N TRP A 121 5.40 0.41 -11.81
CA TRP A 121 6.17 0.30 -10.58
C TRP A 121 7.37 1.24 -10.61
N ALA A 122 7.78 1.69 -9.43
CA ALA A 122 8.96 2.54 -9.27
C ALA A 122 9.57 2.44 -7.86
N ILE A 123 10.85 2.78 -7.74
CA ILE A 123 11.61 2.89 -6.50
C ILE A 123 12.34 4.22 -6.52
N GLY A 124 12.25 4.96 -5.43
CA GLY A 124 12.85 6.28 -5.32
C GLY A 124 13.00 6.76 -3.88
N PRO A 125 13.66 7.90 -3.66
CA PRO A 125 13.75 8.51 -2.35
C PRO A 125 12.42 9.13 -1.91
N LEU A 126 12.18 9.09 -0.61
CA LEU A 126 11.16 9.88 0.08
C LEU A 126 11.71 11.30 0.33
N ASN A 127 10.82 12.30 0.32
CA ASN A 127 11.16 13.66 0.73
C ASN A 127 11.05 13.81 2.27
N GLN A 128 11.28 15.02 2.78
CA GLN A 128 11.22 15.32 4.22
C GLN A 128 9.83 15.14 4.87
N ARG A 129 8.77 14.98 4.05
CA ARG A 129 7.40 14.70 4.51
C ARG A 129 7.02 13.23 4.40
N ASN A 130 7.97 12.36 4.04
CA ASN A 130 7.72 10.97 3.66
C ASN A 130 6.76 10.84 2.45
N GLU A 131 6.79 11.82 1.54
CA GLU A 131 6.09 11.74 0.24
C GLU A 131 7.09 11.37 -0.86
N VAL A 132 6.59 10.80 -1.96
CA VAL A 132 7.43 10.36 -3.09
C VAL A 132 8.22 11.50 -3.72
N SER A 133 9.48 11.22 -4.08
CA SER A 133 10.32 12.07 -4.94
C SER A 133 10.61 11.39 -6.28
N PHE A 134 11.43 12.02 -7.12
CA PHE A 134 11.79 11.46 -8.41
C PHE A 134 12.44 10.08 -8.27
N HIS A 135 11.81 9.06 -8.85
CA HIS A 135 12.27 7.68 -8.77
C HIS A 135 13.55 7.42 -9.57
N THR A 136 14.45 6.60 -9.04
CA THR A 136 15.70 6.21 -9.69
C THR A 136 15.55 4.93 -10.51
N LYS A 137 14.67 4.02 -10.09
CA LYS A 137 14.33 2.79 -10.81
C LYS A 137 12.83 2.77 -11.07
N TYR A 138 12.44 2.34 -12.26
CA TYR A 138 11.04 2.30 -12.66
C TYR A 138 10.86 1.41 -13.87
N LEU A 139 9.61 1.04 -14.12
CA LEU A 139 9.24 0.21 -15.23
C LEU A 139 9.63 0.83 -16.59
N LYS A 140 10.24 0.01 -17.46
CA LYS A 140 10.56 0.39 -18.85
C LYS A 140 9.64 -0.34 -19.83
N GLY A 141 8.97 0.44 -20.67
CA GLY A 141 7.98 -0.04 -21.64
C GLY A 141 6.72 -0.62 -20.97
N ASP A 142 5.84 -1.17 -21.79
CA ASP A 142 4.56 -1.68 -21.30
C ASP A 142 4.72 -3.04 -20.59
N LYS A 143 3.99 -3.20 -19.47
CA LYS A 143 3.79 -4.47 -18.78
C LYS A 143 2.36 -4.63 -18.35
N LEU A 144 1.79 -5.77 -18.70
CA LEU A 144 0.43 -6.15 -18.38
C LEU A 144 0.45 -7.38 -17.47
N LEU A 145 -0.48 -7.42 -16.52
CA LEU A 145 -0.71 -8.55 -15.64
C LEU A 145 -2.17 -9.01 -15.73
N GLU A 146 -2.39 -10.31 -15.57
CA GLU A 146 -3.71 -10.89 -15.38
C GLU A 146 -3.92 -11.17 -13.90
N PHE A 147 -4.67 -10.32 -13.19
CA PHE A 147 -4.81 -10.45 -11.73
C PHE A 147 -5.70 -11.61 -11.29
N GLY A 148 -6.58 -12.10 -12.17
CA GLY A 148 -7.43 -13.27 -11.90
C GLY A 148 -6.76 -14.62 -12.15
N ARG A 149 -5.51 -14.65 -12.62
CA ARG A 149 -4.80 -15.91 -12.87
C ARG A 149 -4.51 -16.63 -11.54
N PRO A 150 -4.38 -17.97 -11.52
CA PRO A 150 -3.88 -18.68 -10.36
C PRO A 150 -2.51 -18.14 -9.91
N ALA A 151 -2.33 -17.99 -8.60
CA ALA A 151 -1.08 -17.52 -8.03
C ALA A 151 0.08 -18.42 -8.47
N ARG A 152 1.16 -17.82 -8.94
CA ARG A 152 2.41 -18.52 -9.28
C ARG A 152 3.59 -17.78 -8.67
N TRP A 153 4.48 -18.53 -8.05
CA TRP A 153 5.74 -18.01 -7.53
C TRP A 153 6.76 -17.95 -8.68
N ASN A 154 6.87 -16.78 -9.31
CA ASN A 154 7.82 -16.53 -10.40
C ASN A 154 9.01 -15.65 -9.94
N CYS A 155 9.24 -15.57 -8.62
CA CYS A 155 10.32 -14.79 -8.05
C CYS A 155 11.52 -15.72 -7.76
N PRO A 156 12.63 -15.61 -8.50
CA PRO A 156 13.84 -16.36 -8.15
C PRO A 156 14.26 -16.03 -6.72
N ALA A 157 14.78 -17.02 -6.00
CA ALA A 157 15.41 -16.74 -4.71
C ALA A 157 16.58 -15.76 -4.93
N PRO A 158 16.76 -14.75 -4.07
CA PRO A 158 17.94 -13.90 -4.15
C PRO A 158 19.18 -14.79 -4.03
N GLU A 159 20.09 -14.68 -5.00
CA GLU A 159 21.34 -15.44 -5.01
C GLU A 159 22.07 -15.14 -3.70
N SER A 160 22.20 -16.13 -2.82
CA SER A 160 22.97 -16.02 -1.59
C SER A 160 24.38 -15.60 -1.97
N ALA A 161 24.81 -14.43 -1.50
CA ALA A 161 26.19 -14.00 -1.63
C ALA A 161 27.11 -14.99 -0.88
N ASP A 162 27.74 -15.91 -1.60
CA ASP A 162 29.10 -16.42 -1.37
C ASP A 162 29.51 -17.45 -2.45
N PRO A 163 30.26 -17.05 -3.51
CA PRO A 163 30.83 -17.99 -4.48
C PRO A 163 32.14 -18.68 -4.00
N THR A 164 32.52 -18.53 -2.73
CA THR A 164 33.77 -19.08 -2.17
C THR A 164 33.55 -20.00 -0.97
N LYS A 165 32.82 -21.09 -1.17
CA LYS A 165 33.07 -22.36 -0.46
C LYS A 165 33.01 -23.53 -1.44
N ARG A 166 34.02 -23.61 -2.31
CA ARG A 166 34.46 -24.90 -2.85
C ARG A 166 35.21 -25.63 -1.74
N VAL A 167 34.50 -26.43 -0.95
CA VAL A 167 35.15 -27.58 -0.32
C VAL A 167 34.88 -28.75 -1.25
N ALA A 168 35.83 -28.95 -2.16
CA ALA A 168 36.00 -30.23 -2.80
C ALA A 168 36.62 -31.18 -1.77
N THR A 169 35.93 -32.27 -1.45
CA THR A 169 36.62 -33.50 -1.11
C THR A 169 35.89 -34.66 -1.75
N SER A 170 36.69 -35.43 -2.47
CA SER A 170 36.38 -36.41 -3.49
C SER A 170 35.70 -37.66 -2.97
N ALA A 171 35.02 -38.34 -3.89
CA ALA A 171 34.51 -39.69 -3.76
C ALA A 171 35.65 -40.72 -3.60
N GLU A 172 35.41 -41.73 -2.77
CA GLU A 172 36.05 -43.05 -2.78
C GLU A 172 34.92 -44.05 -2.44
N GLU A 173 34.33 -44.67 -3.47
CA GLU A 173 34.63 -46.01 -3.98
C GLU A 173 33.94 -47.12 -3.16
N GLN A 174 33.10 -47.89 -3.85
CA GLN A 174 32.22 -48.95 -3.34
C GLN A 174 32.99 -50.20 -2.90
N THR A 175 32.52 -50.88 -1.85
CA THR A 175 32.67 -52.33 -1.70
C THR A 175 31.43 -52.92 -0.99
N PRO A 176 30.93 -54.10 -1.40
CA PRO A 176 29.56 -54.54 -1.13
C PRO A 176 29.43 -55.34 0.18
N LEU A 177 28.27 -55.28 0.83
CA LEU A 177 27.97 -56.12 1.99
C LEU A 177 27.14 -57.34 1.58
N SER A 178 27.66 -58.53 1.89
CA SER A 178 27.11 -59.84 1.58
C SER A 178 25.83 -60.20 2.35
N THR A 179 24.97 -60.92 1.64
CA THR A 179 23.75 -61.61 2.10
C THR A 179 24.04 -62.79 3.03
N ILE A 180 23.27 -62.93 4.12
CA ILE A 180 22.96 -64.21 4.78
C ILE A 180 21.50 -64.22 5.29
N THR A 181 20.91 -65.41 5.25
CA THR A 181 19.47 -65.72 5.15
C THR A 181 18.95 -66.47 6.39
N ALA A 182 17.68 -66.21 6.77
CA ALA A 182 16.67 -66.99 7.55
C ALA A 182 16.89 -67.32 9.06
N THR A 183 16.04 -66.92 10.04
CA THR A 183 14.64 -67.29 10.48
C THR A 183 14.65 -68.26 11.69
N PRO A 184 13.68 -68.38 12.66
CA PRO A 184 12.61 -67.49 13.20
C PRO A 184 12.59 -67.30 14.76
N GLU A 185 11.77 -66.31 15.20
CA GLU A 185 10.94 -66.08 16.42
C GLU A 185 10.95 -67.02 17.68
N PRO A 186 10.60 -66.52 18.91
CA PRO A 186 9.23 -66.07 19.24
C PRO A 186 9.03 -64.86 20.19
N VAL A 187 7.92 -64.16 19.91
CA VAL A 187 6.86 -63.58 20.78
C VAL A 187 7.24 -63.01 22.16
N HIS A 188 7.01 -61.70 22.34
CA HIS A 188 6.34 -61.20 23.56
C HIS A 188 5.44 -60.00 23.24
N VAL A 189 4.16 -60.18 23.54
CA VAL A 189 3.05 -59.21 23.46
C VAL A 189 3.11 -58.27 24.66
N SER A 190 2.86 -56.97 24.46
CA SER A 190 2.10 -56.13 25.39
C SER A 190 1.53 -54.90 24.67
N THR A 191 0.22 -54.76 24.83
CA THR A 191 -0.73 -53.76 24.34
C THR A 191 -0.58 -52.39 24.99
N GLU A 192 -0.90 -51.31 24.26
CA GLU A 192 -1.66 -50.17 24.83
C GLU A 192 -2.36 -49.34 23.76
N GLU A 193 -3.56 -48.85 24.15
CA GLU A 193 -4.69 -48.43 23.33
C GLU A 193 -4.66 -46.98 22.83
N ALA A 194 -5.51 -46.76 21.81
CA ALA A 194 -5.84 -45.51 21.18
C ALA A 194 -6.65 -44.55 22.08
N ILE A 195 -6.43 -43.24 21.91
CA ILE A 195 -7.30 -42.20 22.48
C ILE A 195 -7.92 -41.39 21.33
N VAL A 196 -9.24 -41.50 21.21
CA VAL A 196 -10.10 -40.82 20.23
C VAL A 196 -10.54 -39.45 20.77
N ALA A 197 -10.68 -38.51 19.84
CA ALA A 197 -11.09 -37.12 20.01
C ALA A 197 -12.51 -36.93 20.61
N THR A 198 -12.71 -35.82 21.32
CA THR A 198 -14.05 -35.28 21.58
C THR A 198 -14.03 -33.74 21.60
N SER A 199 -14.92 -33.13 20.82
CA SER A 199 -15.17 -31.68 20.73
C SER A 199 -15.95 -31.14 21.94
N PRO A 200 -15.93 -29.82 22.22
CA PRO A 200 -17.04 -29.17 22.90
C PRO A 200 -17.81 -28.20 21.99
N ALA A 201 -19.13 -28.36 22.03
CA ALA A 201 -20.11 -27.56 21.33
C ALA A 201 -20.41 -26.22 22.05
N SER A 202 -20.76 -25.23 21.23
CA SER A 202 -21.22 -23.88 21.56
C SER A 202 -22.52 -23.88 22.38
N ARG A 203 -22.57 -23.09 23.46
CA ARG A 203 -23.78 -22.87 24.26
C ARG A 203 -24.32 -21.45 24.05
N ARG A 204 -25.49 -21.41 23.42
CA ARG A 204 -26.37 -20.26 23.16
C ARG A 204 -27.11 -19.89 24.44
N THR A 205 -27.11 -18.61 24.84
CA THR A 205 -28.05 -18.09 25.86
C THR A 205 -28.91 -16.97 25.27
N THR A 206 -30.21 -17.14 25.48
CA THR A 206 -31.31 -16.29 25.01
C THR A 206 -31.71 -15.25 26.05
N VAL A 207 -32.12 -14.09 25.52
CA VAL A 207 -32.75 -12.94 26.17
C VAL A 207 -34.02 -13.30 26.96
N ARG A 208 -34.26 -12.64 28.11
CA ARG A 208 -35.61 -12.20 28.57
C ARG A 208 -35.56 -11.03 29.57
N ARG A 209 -36.49 -10.08 29.33
CA ARG A 209 -36.77 -8.77 29.96
C ARG A 209 -37.26 -8.83 31.42
N ARG A 210 -37.09 -7.72 32.18
CA ARG A 210 -38.19 -6.97 32.84
C ARG A 210 -37.77 -5.68 33.57
N GLY A 211 -38.54 -4.60 33.34
CA GLY A 211 -38.80 -3.43 34.21
C GLY A 211 -37.68 -2.39 34.28
N GLY A 212 -37.89 -1.07 34.20
CA GLY A 212 -39.09 -0.23 34.31
C GLY A 212 -38.68 1.02 35.11
N GLY A 213 -38.80 2.22 34.53
CA GLY A 213 -38.53 3.48 35.25
C GLY A 213 -38.07 4.64 34.36
N ARG A 214 -39.04 5.43 33.88
CA ARG A 214 -38.93 6.87 33.52
C ARG A 214 -39.88 7.60 34.50
N PRO A 215 -39.91 8.94 34.64
CA PRO A 215 -39.05 9.98 34.06
C PRO A 215 -38.63 11.06 35.08
N GLN A 216 -37.76 11.99 34.69
CA GLN A 216 -37.99 13.41 34.98
C GLN A 216 -37.26 14.30 33.99
N ALA A 217 -38.05 15.21 33.42
CA ALA A 217 -37.63 16.33 32.61
C ALA A 217 -37.18 17.48 33.52
N ALA A 218 -36.19 18.24 33.07
CA ALA A 218 -36.06 19.64 33.45
C ALA A 218 -35.87 20.42 32.15
N GLU A 219 -36.91 21.19 31.84
CA GLU A 219 -36.97 22.23 30.83
C GLU A 219 -36.76 23.55 31.60
N VAL A 220 -35.84 24.41 31.14
CA VAL A 220 -35.95 25.86 31.35
C VAL A 220 -35.21 26.59 30.23
N ASP A 221 -35.78 27.74 29.92
CA ASP A 221 -35.85 28.41 28.64
C ASP A 221 -35.40 29.89 28.82
N PHE A 222 -35.16 30.55 27.69
CA PHE A 222 -35.10 31.99 27.42
C PHE A 222 -34.01 32.91 28.03
N GLY A 223 -33.35 33.66 27.13
CA GLY A 223 -32.75 34.97 27.46
C GLY A 223 -31.78 35.53 26.41
N ALA A 224 -32.30 36.39 25.52
CA ALA A 224 -31.59 37.05 24.42
C ALA A 224 -30.87 38.37 24.79
N THR A 225 -30.06 38.88 23.84
CA THR A 225 -29.58 40.28 23.64
C THR A 225 -28.41 40.73 24.55
N LYS A 226 -27.36 41.46 24.11
CA LYS A 226 -27.25 42.54 23.12
C LYS A 226 -25.80 42.82 22.70
N THR A 227 -25.69 43.27 21.45
CA THR A 227 -24.64 43.98 20.69
C THR A 227 -23.66 44.88 21.46
N GLN A 228 -22.39 44.90 21.03
CA GLN A 228 -21.57 46.13 20.94
C GLN A 228 -20.70 46.13 19.68
N GLU A 229 -20.72 47.28 19.01
CA GLU A 229 -20.08 47.63 17.75
C GLU A 229 -18.64 48.16 17.93
N THR A 230 -17.80 47.85 16.93
CA THR A 230 -16.74 48.60 16.20
C THR A 230 -16.08 49.88 16.80
N PRO A 231 -14.82 50.22 16.39
CA PRO A 231 -14.63 50.90 15.10
C PRO A 231 -13.45 50.44 14.24
N GLN A 232 -13.69 50.55 12.93
CA GLN A 232 -12.77 50.41 11.80
C GLN A 232 -11.66 51.47 11.82
N GLN A 233 -10.50 51.10 11.28
CA GLN A 233 -9.51 52.07 10.81
C GLN A 233 -9.20 51.80 9.32
N THR A 234 -9.46 52.82 8.50
CA THR A 234 -9.51 52.80 7.04
C THR A 234 -8.31 53.53 6.43
N THR A 235 -7.61 52.81 5.53
CA THR A 235 -7.00 53.23 4.23
C THR A 235 -5.89 54.32 4.21
N PRO A 236 -5.03 54.46 3.15
CA PRO A 236 -5.29 54.24 1.72
C PRO A 236 -4.24 53.47 0.87
N GLN A 237 -4.73 52.81 -0.19
CA GLN A 237 -3.96 52.36 -1.36
C GLN A 237 -3.52 53.55 -2.24
N PRO A 238 -2.35 53.50 -2.89
CA PRO A 238 -1.95 54.51 -3.87
C PRO A 238 -2.61 54.26 -5.24
N GLN A 239 -3.09 55.36 -5.80
CA GLN A 239 -3.89 55.47 -7.01
C GLN A 239 -3.13 55.11 -8.30
N ARG A 240 -3.83 54.40 -9.19
CA ARG A 240 -3.55 54.33 -10.63
C ARG A 240 -3.50 55.74 -11.23
N ARG A 241 -2.35 56.13 -11.81
CA ARG A 241 -2.27 57.25 -12.73
C ARG A 241 -2.62 56.79 -14.15
N ARG A 242 -3.70 57.34 -14.70
CA ARG A 242 -4.00 57.38 -16.14
C ARG A 242 -3.85 58.82 -16.62
N GLY A 243 -3.15 59.00 -17.73
CA GLY A 243 -3.19 60.18 -18.59
C GLY A 243 -2.01 60.20 -19.57
N PRO A 244 -2.08 60.91 -20.69
CA PRO A 244 -3.19 61.01 -21.66
C PRO A 244 -2.75 60.57 -23.08
N GLN A 245 -3.73 60.30 -23.96
CA GLN A 245 -3.48 60.27 -25.41
C GLN A 245 -3.53 61.70 -26.02
N ARG A 246 -2.48 62.03 -26.78
CA ARG A 246 -2.38 62.96 -27.93
C ARG A 246 -1.23 62.38 -28.77
N GLY A 247 -1.23 62.25 -30.09
CA GLY A 247 -2.03 62.82 -31.17
C GLY A 247 -1.05 63.08 -32.33
N SER A 248 -1.27 62.37 -33.45
CA SER A 248 -0.98 62.74 -34.86
C SER A 248 0.41 63.20 -35.35
N SER A 249 0.70 62.70 -36.57
CA SER A 249 1.57 63.27 -37.63
C SER A 249 3.06 62.88 -37.53
N THR A 250 3.75 62.37 -38.55
CA THR A 250 4.01 62.97 -39.88
C THR A 250 4.81 61.91 -40.69
N ARG A 251 4.31 61.40 -41.83
CA ARG A 251 4.74 61.64 -43.24
C ARG A 251 5.78 60.67 -43.85
N TYR A 252 5.46 60.28 -45.10
CA TYR A 252 6.30 60.09 -46.31
C TYR A 252 7.51 59.15 -46.17
N THR A 253 7.78 58.17 -47.03
CA THR A 253 7.46 57.95 -48.46
C THR A 253 7.73 56.48 -48.76
#